data_AF-W1YG84-F1
#
_entry.id   AF-W1YG84-F1
#
_cell.length_a   1.000
_cell.length_b   1.000
_cell.length_c   1.000
_cell.angle_alpha   90.00
_cell.angle_beta   90.00
_cell.angle_gamma   90.00
#
_symmetry.space_group_name_H-M   'P 1'
#
loop_
_entity.id
_entity.type
_entity.pdbx_description
1 polymer ?
#
loop_
_entity_poly.entity_id
_entity_poly.type
_entity_poly.pdbx_seq_one_letter_code
_entity_poly.pdbx_strand_id
1 'polypeptide(L)' 'ASEVGIWDSQPAEVVEKGRVGPGELMVIDTRSGRILHSAETDDDLKSRHPYKEWMEKNVRRLVPFEDLPDEE' A
#
# COMPACT_ATOMS: atom_id res chain seq x y z
N ALA A 1 16.90 8.45 -1.07
CA ALA A 1 17.80 9.29 -1.88
C ALA A 1 17.05 9.69 -3.14
N SER A 2 17.09 10.97 -3.53
CA SER A 2 16.41 11.42 -4.76
C SER A 2 17.19 11.04 -6.02
N GLU A 3 18.48 10.73 -5.86
CA GLU A 3 19.41 10.43 -6.95
C GLU A 3 20.21 9.16 -6.61
N VAL A 4 20.70 8.50 -7.65
CA VAL A 4 21.57 7.33 -7.54
C VAL A 4 23.04 7.76 -7.64
N GLY A 5 23.93 7.08 -6.93
CA GLY A 5 25.38 7.36 -6.97
C GLY A 5 25.87 8.43 -6.01
N ILE A 6 25.04 8.89 -5.06
CA ILE A 6 25.46 9.83 -4.00
C ILE A 6 26.46 9.17 -3.04
N TRP A 7 26.34 7.86 -2.84
CA TRP A 7 27.19 7.10 -1.93
C TRP A 7 28.05 6.11 -2.73
N ASP A 8 29.35 6.14 -2.46
CA ASP A 8 30.33 5.29 -3.14
C ASP A 8 30.34 3.90 -2.47
N SER A 9 29.48 3.01 -2.97
CA SER A 9 29.41 1.61 -2.57
C SER A 9 30.12 0.74 -3.58
N GLN A 10 30.96 -0.19 -3.11
CA GLN A 10 31.53 -1.20 -3.99
C GLN A 10 30.42 -2.08 -4.57
N PRO A 11 30.43 -2.38 -5.88
CA PRO A 11 29.37 -3.20 -6.49
C PRO A 11 29.22 -4.58 -5.85
N ALA A 12 30.30 -5.14 -5.30
CA ALA A 12 30.30 -6.42 -4.60
C ALA A 12 29.52 -6.40 -3.26
N GLU A 13 29.30 -5.22 -2.67
CA GLU A 13 28.57 -5.05 -1.41
C GLU A 13 27.08 -4.78 -1.62
N VAL A 14 26.63 -4.59 -2.87
CA VAL A 14 25.24 -4.25 -3.18
C VAL A 14 24.41 -5.50 -3.45
N VAL A 15 23.51 -5.82 -2.52
CA VAL A 15 22.59 -6.96 -2.66
C VAL A 15 21.47 -6.66 -3.65
N GLU A 16 20.92 -5.45 -3.62
CA GLU A 16 19.80 -5.06 -4.48
C GLU A 16 19.88 -3.57 -4.85
N LYS A 17 19.44 -3.23 -6.07
CA LYS A 17 19.20 -1.86 -6.52
C LYS A 17 17.79 -1.76 -7.08
N GLY A 18 16.99 -0.89 -6.50
CA GLY A 18 15.61 -0.66 -6.90
C GLY A 18 15.22 0.82 -6.87
N ARG A 19 13.96 1.09 -7.19
CA ARG A 19 13.31 2.40 -7.07
C ARG A 19 11.91 2.22 -6.53
N VAL A 20 11.36 3.26 -5.91
CA VAL A 20 9.96 3.30 -5.49
C VAL A 20 9.12 3.89 -6.63
N GLY A 21 8.18 3.11 -7.16
CA GLY A 21 7.21 3.53 -8.15
C GLY A 21 6.04 4.32 -7.56
N PRO A 22 5.13 4.85 -8.40
CA PRO A 22 3.93 5.54 -7.93
C PRO A 22 3.07 4.63 -7.04
N GLY A 23 2.82 5.06 -5.81
CA GLY A 23 2.03 4.30 -4.83
C GLY A 23 2.78 3.16 -4.14
N GLU A 24 4.06 2.94 -4.45
CA GLU A 24 4.88 1.94 -3.76
C GLU A 24 5.49 2.48 -2.47
N LEU A 25 5.84 1.56 -1.57
CA LEU A 25 6.48 1.84 -0.30
C LEU A 25 7.65 0.90 -0.05
N MET A 26 8.70 1.44 0.58
CA MET A 26 9.79 0.68 1.17
C MET A 26 9.86 1.06 2.64
N VAL A 27 9.54 0.13 3.53
CA VAL A 27 9.39 0.37 4.96
C VAL A 27 10.46 -0.39 5.72
N ILE A 28 11.04 0.25 6.72
CA ILE A 28 12.03 -0.37 7.62
C ILE A 28 11.41 -0.45 9.01
N ASP A 29 11.14 -1.66 9.47
CA ASP A 29 10.79 -1.89 10.87
C ASP A 29 12.07 -2.05 11.69
N THR A 30 12.46 -0.98 12.36
CA THR A 30 13.67 -0.93 13.18
C THR A 30 13.56 -1.74 14.47
N ARG A 31 12.36 -2.18 14.88
CA ARG A 31 12.16 -3.00 16.07
C ARG A 31 12.35 -4.48 15.77
N SER A 32 11.79 -4.95 14.66
CA SER A 32 11.96 -6.34 14.22
C SER A 32 13.17 -6.57 13.31
N GLY A 33 13.81 -5.49 12.85
CA GLY A 33 14.96 -5.56 11.95
C GLY A 33 14.61 -5.99 10.53
N ARG A 34 13.37 -5.72 10.08
CA ARG A 34 12.86 -6.14 8.78
C ARG A 34 12.75 -4.99 7.80
N ILE A 35 13.05 -5.28 6.54
CA ILE A 35 12.71 -4.43 5.40
C ILE A 35 11.45 -5.03 4.77
N LEU A 36 10.44 -4.20 4.54
CA LEU A 36 9.16 -4.57 3.98
C LEU A 36 8.96 -3.81 2.66
N HIS A 37 8.60 -4.56 1.62
CA HIS A 37 8.18 -3.96 0.35
C HIS A 37 6.67 -3.67 0.36
N SER A 38 6.18 -3.00 -0.69
CA SER A 38 4.78 -2.55 -0.80
C SER A 38 3.77 -3.65 -0.51
N ALA A 39 3.93 -4.83 -1.13
CA ALA A 39 2.98 -5.94 -0.97
C ALA A 39 2.89 -6.45 0.47
N GLU A 40 4.04 -6.66 1.13
CA GLU A 40 4.08 -7.09 2.53
C GLU A 40 3.49 -6.02 3.46
N THR A 41 3.78 -4.75 3.18
CA THR A 41 3.24 -3.61 3.94
C THR A 41 1.73 -3.53 3.79
N ASP A 42 1.22 -3.66 2.57
CA ASP A 42 -0.21 -3.64 2.29
C ASP A 42 -0.93 -4.80 2.95
N ASP A 43 -0.36 -6.01 2.91
CA ASP A 43 -0.98 -7.19 3.49
C ASP A 43 -0.99 -7.13 5.02
N ASP A 44 0.10 -6.66 5.64
CA ASP A 44 0.13 -6.36 7.06
C ASP A 44 -0.98 -5.35 7.41
N LEU A 45 -1.04 -4.21 6.72
CA LEU A 45 -2.04 -3.17 6.99
C LEU A 45 -3.48 -3.67 6.80
N LYS A 46 -3.78 -4.38 5.70
CA LYS A 46 -5.10 -4.95 5.40
C LYS A 46 -5.56 -5.92 6.49
N SER A 47 -4.63 -6.66 7.10
CA SER A 47 -4.95 -7.68 8.10
C SER A 47 -5.25 -7.14 9.49
N ARG A 48 -4.89 -5.88 9.80
CA ARG A 48 -5.00 -5.31 11.15
C ARG A 48 -6.45 -5.18 11.63
N HIS A 49 -7.39 -4.94 10.72
CA HIS A 49 -8.79 -4.70 11.05
C HIS A 49 -9.73 -5.30 9.99
N PRO A 50 -10.98 -5.66 10.36
CA PRO A 50 -11.95 -6.23 9.43
C PRO A 50 -12.60 -5.14 8.57
N TYR A 51 -11.80 -4.44 7.75
CA TYR A 51 -12.24 -3.31 6.94
C TYR A 51 -13.44 -3.62 6.05
N LYS A 52 -13.50 -4.83 5.48
CA LYS A 52 -14.63 -5.28 4.66
C LYS A 52 -15.95 -5.25 5.42
N GLU A 53 -15.96 -5.76 6.64
CA GLU A 53 -17.18 -5.75 7.47
C GLU A 53 -17.61 -4.34 7.84
N TRP A 54 -16.65 -3.45 8.10
CA TRP A 54 -16.96 -2.05 8.40
C TRP A 54 -17.59 -1.36 7.20
N MET A 55 -17.09 -1.63 5.99
CA MET A 55 -17.67 -1.12 4.76
C MET A 55 -19.10 -1.63 4.57
N GLU A 56 -19.33 -2.93 4.74
CA GLU A 56 -20.67 -3.53 4.61
C GLU A 56 -21.67 -2.97 5.63
N LYS A 57 -21.24 -2.71 6.87
CA LYS A 57 -22.11 -2.21 7.95
C LYS A 57 -22.39 -0.71 7.87
N ASN A 58 -21.46 0.08 7.34
CA ASN A 58 -21.50 1.54 7.48
C ASN A 58 -21.56 2.32 6.16
N VAL A 59 -21.48 1.65 5.01
CA VAL A 59 -21.56 2.31 3.71
C VAL A 59 -22.89 2.03 3.05
N ARG A 60 -23.61 3.10 2.69
CA ARG A 60 -24.82 3.01 1.88
C ARG A 60 -24.49 3.37 0.44
N ARG A 61 -24.64 2.40 -0.47
CA ARG A 61 -24.57 2.68 -1.91
C ARG A 61 -25.89 3.30 -2.34
N LEU A 62 -25.82 4.49 -2.94
CA LEU A 62 -26.98 5.12 -3.55
C LEU A 62 -27.26 4.49 -4.90
N VAL A 63 -28.54 4.40 -5.24
CA VAL A 63 -28.99 3.95 -6.56
C VAL A 63 -28.76 5.10 -7.54
N PRO A 64 -28.15 4.86 -8.72
CA PRO A 64 -28.08 5.85 -9.78
C PRO A 64 -29.47 6.38 -10.14
N PHE A 65 -29.58 7.66 -10.49
CA PHE A 65 -30.87 8.29 -10.79
C PHE A 65 -31.64 7.57 -11.92
N GLU A 66 -30.92 7.08 -12.91
CA GLU A 66 -31.45 6.31 -14.05
C GLU A 66 -32.10 4.97 -13.68
N ASP A 67 -31.74 4.41 -12.52
CA ASP A 67 -32.25 3.13 -12.02
C ASP A 67 -33.37 3.32 -10.98
N LEU A 68 -33.82 4.56 -10.74
CA LEU A 68 -34.94 4.83 -9.84
C LEU A 68 -36.25 4.43 -10.53
N PRO A 69 -37.17 3.75 -9.82
CA PRO A 69 -38.50 3.49 -10.36
C PRO A 69 -39.26 4.81 -10.56
N ASP A 70 -40.05 4.89 -11.63
CA ASP A 70 -41.00 5.99 -11.82
C ASP A 70 -41.97 5.99 -10.62
N GLU A 71 -42.08 7.13 -9.92
CA GLU A 71 -43.06 7.29 -8.83
C GLU A 71 -44.49 7.17 -9.39
N GLU A 72 -45.31 6.27 -8.84
CA GLU A 72 -46.78 6.21 -9.07
C GLU A 72 -47.50 7.40 -8.42
#